data_AF-A0A965EIX0-F1
#
_entry.id   AF-A0A965EIX0-F1
#
_cell.length_a   1.000
_cell.length_b   1.000
_cell.length_c   1.000
_cell.angle_alpha   90.00
_cell.angle_beta   90.00
_cell.angle_gamma   90.00
#
_symmetry.space_group_name_H-M   'P 1'
#
loop_
_entity.id
_entity.type
_entity.pdbx_description
1 polymer ?
#
loop_
_entity_poly.entity_id
_entity_poly.type
_entity_poly.pdbx_seq_one_letter_code
_entity_poly.pdbx_strand_id
1 'polypeptide(L)'
;MARWRRCCAMTRYREVIQWSRKMSEPYVAVKQSCILGESPIWSVAEQALYWVDIRNPMIYRWEPATGDMQNWRIQTEIGSIGFADGGRLIAGTRMGFAYINLEDGGFEELADPEGDGRMNSVRMNDGKVDRRGRFWCGSMEDPGASEVASLYRFDPDHSVHRMEGPVQISNAICWSPDDTVMYFADSRKQTVWAYDFDIDAGTMDNRRIFIDVPADGSNAKSGFPCR
;
A
#
# COMPACT_ATOMS: atom_id res chain seq x y z
N MET A 1 -11.05 27.95 0.42
CA MET A 1 -9.86 27.67 1.25
C MET A 1 -10.26 26.65 2.31
N ALA A 2 -10.24 25.36 1.95
CA ALA A 2 -10.69 24.28 2.82
C ALA A 2 -9.52 23.83 3.72
N ARG A 3 -9.77 23.82 5.03
CA ARG A 3 -8.83 23.31 6.04
C ARG A 3 -9.11 21.83 6.25
N TRP A 4 -8.11 21.00 5.96
CA TRP A 4 -8.09 19.56 6.24
C TRP A 4 -8.28 19.32 7.73
N ARG A 5 -9.28 18.49 8.09
CA ARG A 5 -9.51 18.11 9.49
C ARG A 5 -8.43 17.12 9.90
N ARG A 6 -7.66 17.53 10.93
CA ARG A 6 -6.66 16.72 11.62
C ARG A 6 -7.30 15.43 12.15
N CYS A 7 -6.95 14.29 11.56
CA CYS A 7 -7.19 12.98 12.19
C CYS A 7 -5.96 12.62 13.05
N CYS A 8 -5.73 13.38 14.13
CA CYS A 8 -4.80 13.01 15.19
C CYS A 8 -4.96 13.98 16.37
N ALA A 9 -5.85 13.65 17.30
CA ALA A 9 -5.73 14.14 18.66
C ALA A 9 -4.77 13.20 19.41
N MET A 10 -3.46 13.39 19.20
CA MET A 10 -2.45 12.86 20.10
C MET A 10 -2.49 13.68 21.39
N THR A 11 -3.14 13.16 22.43
CA THR A 11 -2.83 13.55 23.81
C THR A 11 -2.76 12.28 24.65
N ARG A 12 -1.52 11.92 25.03
CA ARG A 12 -1.14 10.83 25.98
C ARG A 12 -1.26 9.37 25.50
N TYR A 13 -0.47 8.98 24.49
CA TYR A 13 0.01 7.59 24.39
C TYR A 13 1.30 7.44 25.21
N ARG A 14 1.15 7.40 26.54
CA ARG A 14 2.21 6.98 27.48
C ARG A 14 1.83 5.72 28.25
N GLU A 15 0.85 4.99 27.75
CA GLU A 15 0.68 3.58 28.09
C GLU A 15 1.24 2.77 26.94
N VAL A 16 2.46 2.31 27.17
CA VAL A 16 3.10 1.21 26.46
C VAL A 16 2.04 0.14 26.22
N ILE A 17 1.77 -0.19 24.96
CA ILE A 17 1.19 -1.49 24.63
C ILE A 17 2.20 -2.50 25.18
N GLN A 18 1.95 -2.98 26.39
CA GLN A 18 2.57 -4.20 26.85
C GLN A 18 2.07 -5.26 25.87
N TRP A 19 2.96 -5.76 25.02
CA TRP A 19 2.75 -7.01 24.31
C TRP A 19 2.75 -8.15 25.36
N SER A 20 1.74 -8.17 26.23
CA SER A 20 1.58 -9.16 27.30
C SER A 20 0.79 -10.39 26.84
N ARG A 21 0.27 -10.40 25.61
CA ARG A 21 -0.14 -11.64 24.96
C ARG A 21 1.10 -12.28 24.35
N LYS A 22 1.48 -13.46 24.88
CA LYS A 22 2.19 -14.48 24.07
C LYS A 22 1.58 -14.44 22.67
N MET A 23 2.40 -14.36 21.62
CA MET A 23 1.91 -14.60 20.27
C MET A 23 1.14 -15.92 20.32
N SER A 24 -0.18 -15.82 20.25
CA SER A 24 -1.05 -16.99 20.25
C SER A 24 -0.76 -17.76 18.96
N GLU A 25 -1.07 -19.04 18.95
CA GLU A 25 -1.05 -19.80 17.69
C GLU A 25 -1.83 -19.03 16.62
N PRO A 26 -1.29 -18.95 15.38
CA PRO A 26 -2.00 -18.28 14.31
C PRO A 26 -3.35 -18.96 14.11
N TYR A 27 -4.41 -18.17 13.98
CA TYR A 27 -5.74 -18.64 13.68
C TYR A 27 -6.29 -17.94 12.45
N VAL A 28 -7.27 -18.57 11.80
CA VAL A 28 -7.95 -17.96 10.65
C VAL A 28 -8.92 -16.90 11.18
N ALA A 29 -8.56 -15.62 11.00
CA ALA A 29 -9.41 -14.50 11.39
C ALA A 29 -10.70 -14.46 10.57
N VAL A 30 -10.59 -14.67 9.25
CA VAL A 30 -11.71 -14.70 8.32
C VAL A 30 -11.44 -15.72 7.21
N LYS A 31 -12.43 -16.55 6.89
CA LYS A 31 -12.31 -17.58 5.84
C LYS A 31 -12.91 -17.03 4.54
N GLN A 32 -12.11 -16.27 3.81
CA GLN A 32 -12.44 -15.79 2.46
C GLN A 32 -11.45 -16.36 1.45
N SER A 33 -11.95 -16.97 0.38
CA SER A 33 -11.10 -17.43 -0.72
C SER A 33 -10.81 -16.26 -1.65
N CYS A 34 -9.53 -15.98 -1.86
CA CYS A 34 -9.05 -15.03 -2.87
C CYS A 34 -8.14 -15.78 -3.85
N ILE A 35 -8.15 -15.39 -5.13
CA ILE A 35 -7.14 -15.86 -6.08
C ILE A 35 -5.80 -15.20 -5.76
N LEU A 36 -5.81 -13.89 -5.49
CA LEU A 36 -4.64 -13.15 -5.01
C LEU A 36 -5.10 -12.04 -4.05
N GLY A 37 -5.24 -12.39 -2.77
CA GLY A 37 -5.66 -11.47 -1.70
C GLY A 37 -4.51 -10.55 -1.27
N GLU A 38 -4.73 -9.24 -1.35
CA GLU A 38 -3.67 -8.22 -1.16
C GLU A 38 -4.21 -6.93 -0.52
N SER A 39 -3.29 -6.01 -0.20
CA SER A 39 -3.58 -4.66 0.31
C SER A 39 -4.56 -4.60 1.49
N PRO A 40 -4.29 -5.30 2.61
CA PRO A 40 -5.12 -5.20 3.80
C PRO A 40 -4.98 -3.82 4.45
N ILE A 41 -6.10 -3.12 4.64
CA ILE A 41 -6.18 -1.84 5.37
C ILE A 41 -7.28 -1.88 6.43
N TRP A 42 -7.01 -1.31 7.61
CA TRP A 42 -7.95 -1.30 8.73
C TRP A 42 -8.65 0.06 8.85
N SER A 43 -9.98 0.06 8.79
CA SER A 43 -10.79 1.23 9.12
C SER A 43 -11.00 1.31 10.63
N VAL A 44 -10.39 2.31 11.28
CA VAL A 44 -10.62 2.58 12.71
C VAL A 44 -12.05 3.08 12.94
N ALA A 45 -12.60 3.86 12.02
CA ALA A 45 -13.96 4.41 12.17
C ALA A 45 -15.01 3.30 12.13
N GLU A 46 -14.82 2.30 11.28
CA GLU A 46 -15.77 1.21 11.09
C GLU A 46 -15.41 -0.08 11.84
N GLN A 47 -14.22 -0.14 12.45
CA GLN A 47 -13.67 -1.36 13.03
C GLN A 47 -13.72 -2.55 12.06
N ALA A 48 -13.35 -2.29 10.80
CA ALA A 48 -13.44 -3.26 9.72
C ALA A 48 -12.12 -3.35 8.92
N LEU A 49 -11.80 -4.56 8.49
CA LEU A 49 -10.68 -4.85 7.58
C LEU A 49 -11.18 -4.77 6.14
N TYR A 50 -10.45 -4.05 5.29
CA TYR A 50 -10.64 -4.03 3.85
C TYR A 50 -9.44 -4.67 3.16
N TRP A 51 -9.66 -5.35 2.05
CA TRP A 51 -8.60 -5.89 1.20
C TRP A 51 -9.12 -6.10 -0.22
N VAL A 52 -8.23 -6.40 -1.14
CA VAL A 52 -8.56 -6.68 -2.55
C VAL A 52 -8.28 -8.12 -2.91
N ASP A 53 -8.97 -8.63 -3.93
CA ASP A 53 -8.52 -9.78 -4.71
C ASP A 53 -8.15 -9.29 -6.11
N ILE A 54 -6.86 -9.30 -6.43
CA ILE A 54 -6.34 -8.73 -7.66
C ILE A 54 -6.86 -9.49 -8.88
N ARG A 55 -6.87 -10.83 -8.82
CA ARG A 55 -7.14 -11.70 -9.97
C ARG A 55 -8.60 -12.08 -10.11
N ASN A 56 -9.37 -11.92 -9.05
CA ASN A 56 -10.82 -11.83 -9.12
C ASN A 56 -11.22 -10.44 -8.62
N PRO A 57 -11.25 -9.41 -9.48
CA PRO A 57 -11.40 -7.99 -9.13
C PRO A 57 -12.53 -7.69 -8.14
N MET A 58 -12.21 -7.79 -6.86
CA MET A 58 -13.13 -7.63 -5.75
C MET A 58 -12.45 -6.80 -4.66
N ILE A 59 -13.21 -5.91 -4.06
CA ILE A 59 -12.89 -5.31 -2.76
C ILE A 59 -13.73 -6.04 -1.72
N TYR A 60 -13.13 -6.41 -0.60
CA TYR A 60 -13.83 -7.01 0.53
C TYR A 60 -13.77 -6.09 1.74
N ARG A 61 -14.77 -6.19 2.60
CA ARG A 61 -14.84 -5.58 3.93
C ARG A 61 -15.32 -6.62 4.92
N TRP A 62 -14.64 -6.75 6.05
CA TRP A 62 -15.03 -7.65 7.14
C TRP A 62 -14.98 -6.95 8.49
N GLU A 63 -16.05 -7.06 9.27
CA GLU A 63 -16.15 -6.57 10.64
C GLU A 63 -15.98 -7.73 11.65
N PRO A 64 -14.90 -7.77 12.44
CA PRO A 64 -14.63 -8.91 13.31
C PRO A 64 -15.64 -9.11 14.43
N ALA A 65 -16.27 -8.04 14.91
CA ALA A 65 -17.18 -8.10 16.05
C ALA A 65 -18.51 -8.79 15.71
N THR A 66 -19.02 -8.57 14.50
CA THR A 66 -20.29 -9.12 14.02
C THR A 66 -20.10 -10.32 13.09
N GLY A 67 -18.93 -10.41 12.44
CA GLY A 67 -18.67 -11.33 11.35
C GLY A 67 -19.22 -10.84 10.01
N ASP A 68 -19.75 -9.62 9.94
CA ASP A 68 -20.34 -9.09 8.72
C ASP A 68 -19.31 -8.97 7.61
N MET A 69 -19.68 -9.45 6.42
CA MET A 69 -18.86 -9.46 5.23
C MET A 69 -19.59 -8.73 4.10
N GLN A 70 -18.91 -7.80 3.47
CA GLN A 70 -19.36 -7.13 2.25
C GLN A 70 -18.29 -7.26 1.17
N ASN A 71 -18.72 -7.19 -0.08
CA ASN A 71 -17.82 -7.23 -1.22
C ASN A 71 -18.39 -6.45 -2.40
N TRP A 72 -17.48 -5.90 -3.20
CA TRP A 72 -17.81 -5.09 -4.38
C TRP A 72 -16.98 -5.58 -5.55
N ARG A 73 -17.63 -5.85 -6.68
CA ARG A 73 -16.95 -6.21 -7.92
C ARG A 73 -16.49 -4.95 -8.64
N ILE A 74 -15.23 -4.94 -9.07
CA ILE A 74 -14.63 -3.84 -9.82
C ILE A 74 -14.31 -4.30 -11.24
N GLN A 75 -14.24 -3.36 -12.18
CA GLN A 75 -14.10 -3.62 -13.61
C GLN A 75 -12.67 -3.95 -14.04
N THR A 76 -11.68 -3.76 -13.17
CA THR A 76 -10.25 -3.89 -13.46
C THR A 76 -9.49 -4.44 -12.26
N GLU A 77 -8.33 -5.04 -12.46
CA GLU A 77 -7.49 -5.47 -11.33
C GLU A 77 -7.05 -4.26 -10.49
N ILE A 78 -7.16 -4.44 -9.17
CA ILE A 78 -6.74 -3.46 -8.17
C ILE A 78 -5.60 -4.09 -7.38
N GLY A 79 -4.41 -3.52 -7.47
CA GLY A 79 -3.26 -3.98 -6.68
C GLY A 79 -3.31 -3.48 -5.24
N SER A 80 -3.82 -2.26 -5.03
CA SER A 80 -3.85 -1.65 -3.71
C SER A 80 -4.95 -0.61 -3.54
N ILE A 81 -5.34 -0.38 -2.28
CA ILE A 81 -6.35 0.60 -1.87
C ILE A 81 -5.87 1.42 -0.66
N GLY A 82 -6.43 2.63 -0.53
CA GLY A 82 -6.31 3.47 0.64
C GLY A 82 -7.59 4.28 0.87
N PHE A 83 -7.88 4.63 2.12
CA PHE A 83 -9.03 5.49 2.41
C PHE A 83 -8.78 6.92 1.90
N ALA A 84 -9.79 7.49 1.24
CA ALA A 84 -9.80 8.85 0.73
C ALA A 84 -11.02 9.63 1.27
N ASP A 85 -11.01 10.94 1.06
CA ASP A 85 -12.09 11.81 1.52
C ASP A 85 -13.44 11.52 0.82
N GLY A 86 -14.52 11.77 1.57
CA GLY A 86 -15.89 11.58 1.07
C GLY A 86 -16.32 10.12 1.01
N GLY A 87 -15.74 9.25 1.84
CA GLY A 87 -16.10 7.82 1.89
C GLY A 87 -15.57 7.00 0.70
N ARG A 88 -14.65 7.58 -0.09
CA ARG A 88 -14.07 6.94 -1.27
C ARG A 88 -12.80 6.17 -0.89
N LEU A 89 -12.38 5.30 -1.80
CA LEU A 89 -11.05 4.69 -1.80
C LEU A 89 -10.23 5.31 -2.92
N ILE A 90 -8.95 5.61 -2.66
CA ILE A 90 -7.94 5.75 -3.71
C ILE A 90 -7.40 4.36 -4.03
N ALA A 91 -7.22 4.04 -5.31
CA ALA A 91 -6.81 2.72 -5.76
C ALA A 91 -5.67 2.79 -6.79
N GLY A 92 -4.73 1.85 -6.66
CA GLY A 92 -3.78 1.51 -7.71
C GLY A 92 -4.35 0.36 -8.54
N THR A 93 -4.62 0.63 -9.82
CA THR A 93 -5.28 -0.30 -10.74
C THR A 93 -4.39 -0.68 -11.94
N ARG A 94 -4.87 -1.58 -12.80
CA ARG A 94 -4.27 -1.80 -14.12
C ARG A 94 -4.23 -0.53 -14.98
N MET A 95 -5.18 0.38 -14.77
CA MET A 95 -5.34 1.61 -15.56
C MET A 95 -4.65 2.81 -14.92
N GLY A 96 -3.84 2.60 -13.88
CA GLY A 96 -3.24 3.67 -13.08
C GLY A 96 -4.06 3.97 -11.82
N PHE A 97 -4.15 5.24 -11.44
CA PHE A 97 -4.83 5.71 -10.25
C PHE A 97 -6.31 5.98 -10.48
N ALA A 98 -7.16 5.58 -9.54
CA ALA A 98 -8.59 5.84 -9.59
C ALA A 98 -9.19 6.09 -8.20
N TYR A 99 -10.25 6.89 -8.12
CA TYR A 99 -11.16 6.88 -6.98
C TYR A 99 -12.27 5.84 -7.18
N ILE A 100 -12.63 5.15 -6.10
CA ILE A 100 -13.73 4.18 -6.06
C ILE A 100 -14.70 4.61 -4.97
N ASN A 101 -15.98 4.75 -5.33
CA ASN A 101 -17.07 4.96 -4.38
C ASN A 101 -17.82 3.63 -4.18
N LEU A 102 -17.81 3.12 -2.95
CA LEU A 102 -18.43 1.85 -2.61
C LEU A 102 -19.95 1.94 -2.42
N GLU A 103 -20.51 3.15 -2.25
CA GLU A 103 -21.95 3.34 -2.04
C GLU A 103 -22.74 3.21 -3.34
N ASP A 104 -22.25 3.81 -4.43
CA ASP A 104 -22.91 3.84 -5.74
C ASP A 104 -22.17 3.03 -6.83
N GLY A 105 -20.99 2.48 -6.50
CA GLY A 105 -20.13 1.77 -7.44
C GLY A 105 -19.36 2.69 -8.41
N GLY A 106 -19.28 3.99 -8.12
CA GLY A 106 -18.57 4.96 -8.94
C GLY A 106 -17.09 4.64 -9.08
N PHE A 107 -16.56 4.78 -10.30
CA PHE A 107 -15.16 4.58 -10.65
C PHE A 107 -14.67 5.78 -11.46
N GLU A 108 -13.74 6.55 -10.90
CA GLU A 108 -13.20 7.78 -11.48
C GLU A 108 -11.70 7.60 -11.74
N GLU A 109 -11.30 7.53 -13.00
CA GLU A 109 -9.90 7.50 -13.39
C GLU A 109 -9.23 8.85 -13.16
N LEU A 110 -8.02 8.84 -12.58
CA LEU A 110 -7.31 10.05 -12.17
C LEU A 110 -6.07 10.30 -13.02
N ALA A 111 -5.17 9.30 -13.08
CA ALA A 111 -3.91 9.42 -13.80
C ALA A 111 -3.32 8.05 -14.13
N ASP A 112 -2.77 7.93 -15.34
CA ASP A 112 -1.96 6.79 -15.76
C ASP A 112 -0.48 7.21 -15.80
N PRO A 113 0.32 6.92 -14.75
CA PRO A 113 1.72 7.33 -14.71
C PRO A 113 2.61 6.54 -15.68
N GLU A 114 2.20 5.35 -16.10
CA GLU A 114 2.93 4.58 -17.10
C GLU A 114 2.63 5.11 -18.52
N GLY A 115 1.47 5.76 -18.69
CA GLY A 115 1.21 6.80 -19.69
C GLY A 115 1.22 6.32 -21.14
N ASP A 116 1.14 5.01 -21.35
CA ASP A 116 1.60 4.43 -22.59
C ASP A 116 0.49 3.70 -23.36
N GLY A 117 -0.69 3.49 -22.77
CA GLY A 117 -1.72 2.63 -23.35
C GLY A 117 -1.17 1.27 -23.81
N ARG A 118 -0.01 0.83 -23.29
CA ARG A 118 0.76 -0.30 -23.82
C ARG A 118 0.14 -1.58 -23.34
N MET A 119 -0.84 -2.08 -24.08
CA MET A 119 -1.19 -3.51 -24.08
C MET A 119 -1.36 -4.13 -22.68
N ASN A 120 -1.71 -3.32 -21.67
CA ASN A 120 -1.91 -3.70 -20.27
C ASN A 120 -0.84 -4.60 -19.62
N SER A 121 0.41 -4.53 -20.10
CA SER A 121 1.49 -5.38 -19.56
C SER A 121 2.12 -4.80 -18.30
N VAL A 122 1.70 -3.63 -17.82
CA VAL A 122 2.10 -3.09 -16.51
C VAL A 122 0.82 -2.74 -15.75
N ARG A 123 0.82 -3.01 -14.44
CA ARG A 123 -0.26 -2.60 -13.53
C ARG A 123 0.32 -1.99 -12.26
N MET A 124 -0.47 -1.17 -11.58
CA MET A 124 -0.17 -0.84 -10.19
C MET A 124 -0.26 -2.10 -9.31
N ASN A 125 0.63 -2.18 -8.33
CA ASN A 125 0.76 -3.30 -7.41
C ASN A 125 0.52 -2.83 -5.97
N ASP A 126 1.51 -2.95 -5.09
CA ASP A 126 1.40 -2.52 -3.71
C ASP A 126 1.33 -0.99 -3.60
N GLY A 127 0.61 -0.53 -2.60
CA GLY A 127 0.39 0.89 -2.36
C GLY A 127 -0.11 1.18 -0.95
N LYS A 128 0.21 2.37 -0.47
CA LYS A 128 -0.13 2.84 0.88
C LYS A 128 -0.25 4.36 0.91
N VAL A 129 -1.23 4.85 1.68
CA VAL A 129 -1.38 6.28 1.95
C VAL A 129 -0.46 6.68 3.09
N ASP A 130 0.32 7.74 2.90
CA ASP A 130 1.17 8.28 3.96
C ASP A 130 0.41 9.22 4.91
N ARG A 131 1.10 9.69 5.95
CA ARG A 131 0.51 10.60 6.96
C ARG A 131 0.13 11.99 6.46
N ARG A 132 0.56 12.37 5.26
CA ARG A 132 0.13 13.61 4.58
C ARG A 132 -0.98 13.38 3.58
N GLY A 133 -1.51 12.16 3.48
CA GLY A 133 -2.60 11.81 2.58
C GLY A 133 -2.16 11.61 1.14
N ARG A 134 -0.86 11.45 0.88
CA ARG A 134 -0.35 11.10 -0.45
C ARG A 134 -0.45 9.59 -0.66
N PHE A 135 -0.89 9.17 -1.82
CA PHE A 135 -0.95 7.76 -2.15
C PHE A 135 0.33 7.34 -2.86
N TRP A 136 1.09 6.46 -2.23
CA TRP A 136 2.30 5.87 -2.79
C TRP A 136 1.94 4.52 -3.36
N CYS A 137 2.26 4.28 -4.62
CA CYS A 137 1.96 3.02 -5.27
C CYS A 137 3.02 2.74 -6.32
N GLY A 138 3.53 1.53 -6.36
CA GLY A 138 4.45 1.14 -7.41
C GLY A 138 3.87 0.09 -8.33
N SER A 139 4.42 0.04 -9.53
CA SER A 139 3.95 -0.81 -10.61
C SER A 139 4.67 -2.16 -10.65
N MET A 140 4.22 -3.02 -11.55
CA MET A 140 4.91 -4.23 -11.98
C MET A 140 4.49 -4.62 -13.40
N GLU A 141 5.38 -5.28 -14.13
CA GLU A 141 4.98 -5.97 -15.37
C GLU A 141 4.04 -7.15 -15.04
N ASP A 142 2.95 -7.28 -15.78
CA ASP A 142 1.94 -8.32 -15.61
C ASP A 142 1.18 -8.62 -16.94
N PRO A 143 1.42 -9.78 -17.59
CA PRO A 143 2.23 -10.90 -17.09
C PRO A 143 3.73 -10.66 -17.32
N GLY A 144 4.54 -10.80 -16.27
CA GLY A 144 5.98 -10.66 -16.38
C GLY A 144 6.64 -10.24 -15.07
N ALA A 145 7.88 -9.80 -15.17
CA ALA A 145 8.66 -9.22 -14.08
C ALA A 145 9.93 -8.52 -14.59
N SER A 146 9.87 -7.97 -15.81
CA SER A 146 10.94 -7.15 -16.38
C SER A 146 11.16 -5.91 -15.53
N GLU A 147 12.38 -5.37 -15.57
CA GLU A 147 12.76 -4.17 -14.81
C GLU A 147 12.24 -2.90 -15.50
N VAL A 148 10.92 -2.76 -15.56
CA VAL A 148 10.21 -1.64 -16.21
C VAL A 148 9.33 -0.86 -15.25
N ALA A 149 9.12 -1.39 -14.04
CA ALA A 149 8.23 -0.78 -13.06
C ALA A 149 8.90 0.35 -12.28
N SER A 150 8.07 1.14 -11.61
CA SER A 150 8.50 2.31 -10.86
C SER A 150 7.62 2.49 -9.62
N LEU A 151 8.12 3.24 -8.64
CA LEU A 151 7.34 3.75 -7.52
C LEU A 151 6.84 5.15 -7.84
N TYR A 152 5.56 5.40 -7.60
CA TYR A 152 4.92 6.70 -7.80
C TYR A 152 4.33 7.25 -6.51
N ARG A 153 4.21 8.57 -6.44
CA ARG A 153 3.51 9.33 -5.41
C ARG A 153 2.41 10.17 -6.09
N PHE A 154 1.17 9.92 -5.72
CA PHE A 154 0.00 10.70 -6.10
C PHE A 154 -0.39 11.64 -4.96
N ASP A 155 -0.37 12.94 -5.25
CA ASP A 155 -0.62 13.98 -4.25
C ASP A 155 -2.09 14.39 -4.19
N PRO A 156 -2.57 15.00 -3.08
CA PRO A 156 -3.95 15.50 -2.97
C PRO A 156 -4.35 16.56 -4.02
N ASP A 157 -3.39 17.20 -4.68
CA ASP A 157 -3.63 18.11 -5.81
C ASP A 157 -3.67 17.41 -7.17
N HIS A 158 -3.67 16.07 -7.16
CA HIS A 158 -3.65 15.16 -8.31
C HIS A 158 -2.36 15.19 -9.13
N SER A 159 -1.29 15.82 -8.63
CA SER A 159 0.03 15.70 -9.24
C SER A 159 0.61 14.31 -8.99
N VAL A 160 1.33 13.80 -10.00
CA VAL A 160 1.94 12.46 -9.97
C VAL A 160 3.44 12.59 -10.16
N HIS A 161 4.18 11.97 -9.24
CA HIS A 161 5.64 12.04 -9.20
C HIS A 161 6.21 10.62 -9.26
N ARG A 162 7.16 10.38 -10.16
CA ARG A 162 7.95 9.15 -10.17
C ARG A 162 9.07 9.28 -9.14
N MET A 163 9.09 8.38 -8.17
CA MET A 163 9.94 8.48 -6.98
C MET A 163 11.14 7.53 -7.00
N GLU A 164 10.97 6.35 -7.60
CA GLU A 164 12.05 5.36 -7.75
C GLU A 164 11.80 4.50 -9.00
N GLY A 165 12.86 3.95 -9.55
CA GLY A 165 12.85 2.95 -10.60
C GLY A 165 13.97 3.16 -11.62
N PRO A 166 14.26 2.14 -12.44
CA PRO A 166 13.38 1.00 -12.65
C PRO A 166 13.53 -0.11 -11.57
N VAL A 167 12.44 -0.82 -11.33
CA VAL A 167 12.32 -2.00 -10.45
C VAL A 167 11.53 -3.09 -11.17
N GLN A 168 11.53 -4.32 -10.64
CA GLN A 168 10.80 -5.44 -11.23
C GLN A 168 9.40 -5.61 -10.62
N ILE A 169 9.31 -5.77 -9.29
CA ILE A 169 8.03 -5.93 -8.59
C ILE A 169 8.04 -5.07 -7.31
N SER A 170 7.36 -3.91 -7.39
CA SER A 170 7.16 -2.99 -6.26
C SER A 170 6.38 -3.64 -5.12
N ASN A 171 6.91 -3.56 -3.88
CA ASN A 171 6.22 -4.04 -2.69
C ASN A 171 6.72 -3.34 -1.39
N ALA A 172 6.08 -3.68 -0.27
CA ALA A 172 6.46 -3.36 1.10
C ALA A 172 6.63 -1.87 1.40
N ILE A 173 5.80 -1.02 0.80
CA ILE A 173 5.84 0.43 1.02
C ILE A 173 5.40 0.73 2.45
N CYS A 174 6.31 1.25 3.28
CA CYS A 174 5.97 1.69 4.65
C CYS A 174 6.93 2.75 5.18
N TRP A 175 6.60 3.33 6.34
CA TRP A 175 7.38 4.38 6.99
C TRP A 175 7.69 4.01 8.43
N SER A 176 8.81 4.51 8.95
CA SER A 176 9.13 4.44 10.37
C SER A 176 8.08 5.19 11.20
N PRO A 177 7.87 4.81 12.48
CA PRO A 177 6.86 5.47 13.32
C PRO A 177 7.06 6.98 13.52
N ASP A 178 8.30 7.47 13.38
CA ASP A 178 8.70 8.88 13.48
C ASP A 178 8.74 9.61 12.13
N ASP A 179 8.32 8.93 11.05
CA ASP A 179 8.19 9.47 9.70
C ASP A 179 9.52 9.99 9.08
N THR A 180 10.67 9.49 9.55
CA THR A 180 12.00 9.88 9.03
C THR A 180 12.61 8.89 8.04
N VAL A 181 12.07 7.67 7.96
CA VAL A 181 12.56 6.61 7.07
C VAL A 181 11.40 6.03 6.29
N MET A 182 11.59 5.93 4.98
CA MET A 182 10.71 5.14 4.10
C MET A 182 11.37 3.82 3.76
N TYR A 183 10.59 2.75 3.75
CA TYR A 183 11.01 1.42 3.28
C TYR A 183 10.26 1.06 2.01
N PHE A 184 10.98 0.43 1.09
CA PHE A 184 10.45 0.00 -0.20
C PHE A 184 11.22 -1.23 -0.67
N ALA A 185 10.53 -2.22 -1.25
CA ALA A 185 11.12 -3.47 -1.67
C ALA A 185 10.90 -3.74 -3.16
N ASP A 186 11.88 -4.42 -3.75
CA ASP A 186 11.71 -5.13 -5.02
C ASP A 186 11.72 -6.64 -4.73
N SER A 187 10.58 -7.28 -4.94
CA SER A 187 10.39 -8.69 -4.59
C SER A 187 11.29 -9.62 -5.41
N ARG A 188 11.62 -9.28 -6.67
CA ARG A 188 12.49 -10.12 -7.51
C ARG A 188 13.96 -9.97 -7.16
N LYS A 189 14.36 -8.77 -6.72
CA LYS A 189 15.70 -8.53 -6.17
C LYS A 189 15.84 -9.04 -4.74
N GLN A 190 14.75 -9.47 -4.10
CA GLN A 190 14.70 -9.93 -2.72
C GLN A 190 15.36 -8.93 -1.74
N THR A 191 15.21 -7.64 -2.04
CA THR A 191 15.87 -6.55 -1.33
C THR A 191 14.83 -5.57 -0.81
N VAL A 192 14.98 -5.17 0.44
CA VAL A 192 14.28 -4.02 1.03
C VAL A 192 15.29 -2.90 1.19
N TRP A 193 14.97 -1.73 0.63
CA TRP A 193 15.74 -0.51 0.83
C TRP A 193 15.09 0.36 1.90
N ALA A 194 15.93 1.13 2.57
CA ALA A 194 15.54 2.28 3.37
C ALA A 194 15.99 3.57 2.68
N TYR A 195 15.21 4.63 2.87
CA TYR A 195 15.46 5.97 2.38
C TYR A 195 15.27 6.95 3.52
N ASP A 196 16.05 8.03 3.52
CA ASP A 196 15.72 9.18 4.34
C ASP A 196 14.47 9.82 3.76
N PHE A 197 13.45 10.01 4.60
CA PHE A 197 12.14 10.48 4.19
C PHE A 197 11.85 11.83 4.80
N ASP A 198 11.55 12.80 3.94
CA ASP A 198 10.99 14.08 4.36
C ASP A 198 9.46 13.99 4.24
N ILE A 199 8.78 13.87 5.38
CA ILE A 199 7.31 13.79 5.39
C ILE A 199 6.65 15.04 4.82
N ASP A 200 7.21 16.23 5.03
CA ASP A 200 6.58 17.48 4.61
C ASP A 200 6.74 17.68 3.09
N ALA A 201 7.94 17.44 2.54
CA ALA A 201 8.19 17.52 1.10
C ALA A 201 7.72 16.27 0.32
N GLY A 202 7.63 15.12 0.98
CA GLY A 202 7.33 13.83 0.37
C GLY A 202 8.44 13.27 -0.48
N THR A 203 9.68 13.65 -0.18
CA THR A 203 10.85 13.22 -0.92
C THR A 203 11.52 12.05 -0.20
N MET A 204 12.19 11.21 -0.99
CA MET A 204 12.99 10.08 -0.52
C MET A 204 14.38 10.19 -1.13
N ASP A 205 15.42 10.00 -0.31
CA ASP A 205 16.82 10.07 -0.74
C ASP A 205 17.69 9.10 0.07
N ASN A 206 19.00 9.06 -0.19
CA ASN A 206 19.99 8.26 0.54
C ASN A 206 19.62 6.77 0.63
N ARG A 207 19.26 6.20 -0.53
CA ARG A 207 18.91 4.78 -0.67
C ARG A 207 20.01 3.90 -0.09
N ARG A 208 19.64 3.03 0.84
CA ARG A 208 20.53 2.04 1.46
C ARG A 208 19.82 0.70 1.58
N ILE A 209 20.57 -0.39 1.51
CA ILE A 209 20.04 -1.72 1.77
C ILE A 209 19.66 -1.80 3.24
N PHE A 210 18.40 -2.15 3.51
CA PHE A 210 17.90 -2.42 4.85
C PHE A 210 17.92 -3.93 5.13
N ILE A 211 17.39 -4.70 4.19
CA ILE A 211 17.37 -6.16 4.21
C ILE A 211 17.78 -6.65 2.82
N ASP A 212 18.76 -7.54 2.78
CA ASP A 212 19.13 -8.31 1.60
C ASP A 212 18.94 -9.79 1.93
N VAL A 213 18.04 -10.46 1.21
CA VAL A 213 17.74 -11.88 1.39
C VAL A 213 18.55 -12.68 0.37
N PRO A 214 19.56 -13.44 0.82
CA PRO A 214 20.38 -14.25 -0.05
C PRO A 214 19.56 -15.30 -0.83
N ALA A 215 19.92 -15.49 -2.11
CA ALA A 215 19.28 -16.48 -2.98
C ALA A 215 19.43 -17.93 -2.49
N ASP A 216 20.40 -18.20 -1.61
CA ASP A 216 20.64 -19.53 -1.02
C ASP A 216 19.76 -19.82 0.22
N GLY A 217 18.88 -18.89 0.60
CA GLY A 217 18.00 -19.03 1.76
C GLY A 217 18.71 -18.88 3.11
N SER A 218 19.97 -18.44 3.12
CA SER A 218 20.65 -18.07 4.36
C SER A 218 20.01 -16.82 4.99
N ASN A 219 20.24 -16.63 6.30
CA ASN A 219 19.60 -15.55 7.05
C ASN A 219 19.87 -14.18 6.40
N ALA A 220 18.81 -13.40 6.23
CA ALA A 220 18.90 -12.07 5.67
C ALA A 220 19.86 -11.19 6.48
N LYS A 221 20.72 -10.45 5.79
CA LYS A 221 21.60 -9.47 6.44
C LYS A 221 20.78 -8.21 6.66
N SER A 222 20.49 -7.88 7.92
CA SER A 222 19.88 -6.59 8.29
C SER A 222 20.97 -5.56 8.60
N GLY A 223 20.83 -4.36 8.04
CA GLY A 223 21.80 -3.26 8.20
C GLY A 223 21.77 -2.54 9.55
N PHE A 224 20.99 -3.01 10.53
CA PHE A 224 20.92 -2.42 11.87
C PHE A 224 21.49 -3.36 12.93
N PRO A 225 22.44 -2.92 13.77
CA PRO A 225 22.71 -3.64 15.01
C PRO A 225 21.43 -3.59 15.86
N CYS A 226 20.89 -4.74 16.24
CA CYS A 226 19.88 -4.80 17.31
C CYS A 226 20.42 -4.03 18.52
N ARG A 227 19.71 -2.97 18.94
CA ARG A 227 19.89 -2.34 20.25
C ARG A 227 18.62 -2.52 21.05
#